data_AF-A0A3M9MG50-F1
#
_entry.id   AF-A0A3M9MG50-F1
#
_cell.length_a   1.000
_cell.length_b   1.000
_cell.length_c   1.000
_cell.angle_alpha   90.00
_cell.angle_beta   90.00
_cell.angle_gamma   90.00
#
_symmetry.space_group_name_H-M   'P 1'
#
loop_
_entity.id
_entity.type
_entity.pdbx_description
1 polymer ?
#
loop_
_entity_poly.entity_id
_entity_poly.type
_entity_poly.pdbx_seq_one_letter_code
_entity_poly.pdbx_strand_id
1 'polypeptide(L)'
;MTLVLLGLFTSCEEKPEDAPTPHIIAPVAHAGKDTTLLVPFSTINLTGEGSTDPDSNIVSYTWVKISGPSSVDITNFQSMRAFASNLVNVGTYEFELTVTDADKLFSKDTVKVTVAVPPCTSTTKEVILKDLIWTQPWLTEIQIENPHAYLPPNSYITNFYIKRDSSDKWELIIPLNHNSPDYGLFHEWTYGNKMLVIWPGLNTEDDTPDLKIEYCQ
;
A
#
# COMPACT_ATOMS: atom_id res chain seq x y z
N MET A 1 16.33 -68.86 -68.49
CA MET A 1 17.19 -67.66 -68.45
C MET A 1 16.28 -66.46 -68.28
N THR A 2 16.57 -65.69 -67.26
CA THR A 2 15.84 -64.60 -66.61
C THR A 2 15.45 -63.45 -67.55
N LEU A 3 14.33 -62.78 -67.28
CA LEU A 3 14.33 -61.31 -67.23
C LEU A 3 13.27 -60.82 -66.23
N VAL A 4 13.76 -60.32 -65.10
CA VAL A 4 12.97 -59.67 -64.04
C VAL A 4 12.71 -58.23 -64.49
N LEU A 5 11.45 -57.82 -64.49
CA LEU A 5 11.03 -56.46 -64.81
C LEU A 5 11.35 -55.56 -63.60
N LEU A 6 12.36 -54.71 -63.74
CA LEU A 6 12.80 -53.76 -62.72
C LEU A 6 11.86 -52.54 -62.73
N GLY A 7 10.92 -52.50 -61.79
CA GLY A 7 10.08 -51.31 -61.55
C GLY A 7 10.90 -50.22 -60.85
N LEU A 8 11.08 -49.09 -61.53
CA LEU A 8 11.64 -47.88 -60.92
C LEU A 8 10.56 -47.23 -60.05
N PHE A 9 10.66 -47.38 -58.74
CA PHE A 9 9.93 -46.54 -57.80
C PHE A 9 10.73 -45.26 -57.59
N THR A 10 10.36 -44.19 -58.29
CA THR A 10 10.84 -42.85 -57.95
C THR A 10 10.09 -42.42 -56.69
N SER A 11 10.75 -42.58 -55.54
CA SER A 11 10.28 -42.01 -54.27
C SER A 11 10.47 -40.49 -54.35
N CYS A 12 9.38 -39.73 -54.34
CA CYS A 12 9.44 -38.33 -53.98
C CYS A 12 9.65 -38.26 -52.46
N GLU A 13 10.84 -37.87 -52.00
CA GLU A 13 10.98 -37.32 -50.65
C GLU A 13 10.23 -35.98 -50.63
N GLU A 14 9.08 -35.94 -49.97
CA GLU A 14 8.51 -34.67 -49.53
C GLU A 14 9.53 -34.05 -48.56
N LYS A 15 10.06 -32.88 -48.93
CA LYS A 15 10.85 -32.04 -48.05
C LYS A 15 10.05 -31.88 -46.75
N PRO A 16 10.61 -32.14 -45.55
CA PRO A 16 9.87 -31.93 -44.31
C PRO A 16 9.40 -30.48 -44.30
N GLU A 17 8.07 -30.30 -44.29
CA GLU A 17 7.44 -29.02 -44.09
C GLU A 17 8.00 -28.48 -42.76
N ASP A 18 8.56 -27.27 -42.80
CA ASP A 18 9.14 -26.61 -41.64
C ASP A 18 8.06 -26.58 -40.55
N ALA A 19 8.24 -27.37 -39.48
CA ALA A 19 7.25 -27.43 -38.41
C ALA A 19 7.03 -25.99 -37.91
N PRO A 20 5.78 -25.55 -37.69
CA PRO A 20 5.54 -24.20 -37.22
C PRO A 20 6.36 -23.98 -35.95
N THR A 21 7.26 -23.00 -35.98
CA THR A 21 8.02 -22.61 -34.79
C THR A 21 7.02 -22.28 -33.68
N PRO A 22 7.17 -22.83 -32.46
CA PRO A 22 6.29 -22.51 -31.34
C PRO A 22 6.28 -21.00 -31.15
N HIS A 23 5.09 -20.41 -31.23
CA HIS A 23 4.93 -18.97 -31.06
C HIS A 23 4.80 -18.69 -29.56
N ILE A 24 5.91 -18.36 -28.90
CA ILE A 24 5.94 -18.03 -27.47
C ILE A 24 5.38 -16.62 -27.24
N ILE A 25 4.29 -16.50 -26.49
CA ILE A 25 3.64 -15.21 -26.22
C ILE A 25 3.74 -14.92 -24.73
N ALA A 26 4.14 -13.69 -24.37
CA ALA A 26 4.18 -13.29 -22.97
C ALA A 26 2.76 -13.18 -22.36
N PRO A 27 2.62 -13.40 -21.04
CA PRO A 27 1.33 -13.25 -20.37
C PRO A 27 0.89 -11.80 -20.37
N VAL A 28 -0.39 -11.56 -20.08
CA VAL A 28 -0.97 -10.24 -19.80
C VAL A 28 -1.36 -10.20 -18.33
N ALA A 29 -0.65 -9.39 -17.55
CA ALA A 29 -0.94 -9.15 -16.15
C ALA A 29 -2.14 -8.21 -15.99
N HIS A 30 -2.99 -8.51 -15.00
CA HIS A 30 -4.12 -7.68 -14.61
C HIS A 30 -4.22 -7.61 -13.10
N ALA A 31 -3.78 -6.49 -12.51
CA ALA A 31 -3.69 -6.25 -11.07
C ALA A 31 -5.04 -5.86 -10.42
N GLY A 32 -6.11 -5.79 -11.21
CA GLY A 32 -7.43 -5.37 -10.76
C GLY A 32 -7.67 -3.88 -10.95
N LYS A 33 -8.70 -3.35 -10.28
CA LYS A 33 -9.10 -1.93 -10.40
C LYS A 33 -8.57 -1.13 -9.22
N ASP A 34 -8.21 0.12 -9.51
CA ASP A 34 -7.93 1.11 -8.48
C ASP A 34 -9.08 1.19 -7.47
N THR A 35 -8.74 1.29 -6.19
CA THR A 35 -9.70 1.20 -5.09
C THR A 35 -9.45 2.27 -4.05
N THR A 36 -10.52 2.77 -3.42
CA THR A 36 -10.43 3.66 -2.26
C THR A 36 -10.80 2.91 -0.99
N LEU A 37 -9.93 2.99 0.01
CA LEU A 37 -10.13 2.48 1.36
C LEU A 37 -10.38 3.66 2.30
N LEU A 38 -11.45 3.59 3.09
CA LEU A 38 -11.72 4.62 4.10
C LEU A 38 -11.20 4.17 5.46
N VAL A 39 -10.56 5.07 6.21
CA VAL A 39 -10.21 4.79 7.61
C VAL A 39 -11.48 4.47 8.42
N PRO A 40 -11.43 3.54 9.40
CA PRO A 40 -10.24 2.90 9.95
C PRO A 40 -9.80 1.60 9.26
N PHE A 41 -10.37 1.25 8.10
CA PHE A 41 -9.91 0.07 7.36
C PHE A 41 -8.48 0.27 6.88
N SER A 42 -7.65 -0.75 7.03
CA SER A 42 -6.21 -0.71 6.72
C SER A 42 -5.71 -1.97 6.01
N THR A 43 -6.63 -2.73 5.42
CA THR A 43 -6.36 -3.99 4.73
C THR A 43 -7.13 -4.08 3.40
N ILE A 44 -6.57 -4.80 2.44
CA ILE A 44 -7.19 -5.04 1.13
C ILE A 44 -6.74 -6.39 0.53
N ASN A 45 -7.62 -7.01 -0.23
CA ASN A 45 -7.26 -8.15 -1.09
C ASN A 45 -6.80 -7.65 -2.45
N LEU A 46 -5.60 -8.03 -2.87
CA LEU A 46 -5.07 -7.83 -4.20
C LEU A 46 -5.37 -9.09 -5.04
N THR A 47 -5.82 -8.91 -6.28
CA THR A 47 -6.20 -10.03 -7.14
C THR A 47 -5.63 -9.88 -8.55
N GLY A 48 -4.94 -10.93 -8.98
CA GLY A 48 -4.37 -11.09 -10.32
C GLY A 48 -5.26 -11.95 -11.23
N GLU A 49 -6.49 -12.26 -10.82
CA GLU A 49 -7.39 -13.20 -11.49
C GLU A 49 -7.75 -12.85 -12.93
N GLY A 50 -7.65 -11.57 -13.28
CA GLY A 50 -7.86 -11.14 -14.67
C GLY A 50 -6.72 -11.53 -15.61
N SER A 51 -5.57 -11.98 -15.07
CA SER A 51 -4.37 -12.23 -15.87
C SER A 51 -4.56 -13.43 -16.79
N THR A 52 -4.07 -13.31 -18.01
CA THR A 52 -4.24 -14.34 -19.04
C THR A 52 -2.94 -14.59 -19.75
N ASP A 53 -2.74 -15.81 -20.20
CA ASP A 53 -1.69 -16.15 -21.13
C ASP A 53 -2.31 -16.86 -22.35
N PRO A 54 -2.01 -16.45 -23.59
CA PRO A 54 -2.53 -17.10 -24.79
C PRO A 54 -2.18 -18.59 -24.90
N ASP A 55 -1.02 -18.99 -24.38
CA ASP A 55 -0.54 -20.37 -24.27
C ASP A 55 -1.06 -21.07 -22.99
N SER A 56 -1.81 -20.35 -22.16
CA SER A 56 -2.47 -20.83 -20.92
C SER A 56 -1.49 -21.46 -19.91
N ASN A 57 -0.28 -20.92 -19.83
CA ASN A 57 0.87 -21.50 -19.14
C ASN A 57 1.39 -20.62 -17.98
N ILE A 58 0.58 -19.73 -17.39
CA ILE A 58 0.99 -18.90 -16.23
C ILE A 58 1.43 -19.82 -15.08
N VAL A 59 2.66 -19.63 -14.60
CA VAL A 59 3.25 -20.44 -13.51
C VAL A 59 3.47 -19.68 -12.22
N SER A 60 3.54 -18.35 -12.24
CA SER A 60 3.74 -17.57 -11.02
C SER A 60 3.16 -16.16 -11.07
N TYR A 61 2.83 -15.67 -9.87
CA TYR A 61 2.42 -14.31 -9.58
C TYR A 61 3.40 -13.74 -8.56
N THR A 62 3.68 -12.45 -8.58
CA THR A 62 4.45 -11.77 -7.52
C THR A 62 3.91 -10.37 -7.32
N TRP A 63 3.53 -10.06 -6.09
CA TRP A 63 3.05 -8.75 -5.65
C TRP A 63 4.13 -8.02 -4.88
N VAL A 64 4.33 -6.74 -5.20
CA VAL A 64 5.20 -5.85 -4.45
C VAL A 64 4.54 -4.48 -4.30
N LYS A 65 4.72 -3.83 -3.15
CA LYS A 65 4.43 -2.39 -3.03
C LYS A 65 5.60 -1.63 -3.65
N ILE A 66 5.33 -0.77 -4.63
CA ILE A 66 6.36 0.03 -5.32
C ILE A 66 6.39 1.49 -4.84
N SER A 67 5.29 2.03 -4.34
CA SER A 67 5.21 3.40 -3.83
C SER A 67 4.11 3.56 -2.78
N GLY A 68 4.17 4.63 -1.98
CA GLY A 68 3.17 4.98 -0.97
C GLY A 68 3.76 5.31 0.41
N PRO A 69 2.95 5.87 1.30
CA PRO A 69 3.42 6.62 2.48
C PRO A 69 4.06 5.75 3.58
N SER A 70 3.64 4.49 3.76
CA SER A 70 4.14 3.61 4.85
C SER A 70 4.48 2.21 4.37
N SER A 71 5.31 1.48 5.12
CA SER A 71 5.54 0.04 4.88
C SER A 71 4.25 -0.75 5.03
N VAL A 72 4.06 -1.75 4.17
CA VAL A 72 2.88 -2.62 4.16
C VAL A 72 3.32 -4.07 4.24
N ASP A 73 2.51 -4.91 4.87
CA ASP A 73 2.72 -6.35 4.89
C ASP A 73 1.87 -7.00 3.79
N ILE A 74 2.47 -7.81 2.94
CA ILE A 74 1.76 -8.54 1.87
C ILE A 74 1.91 -10.04 2.12
N THR A 75 0.83 -10.67 2.56
CA THR A 75 0.76 -12.12 2.71
C THR A 75 0.30 -12.76 1.40
N ASN A 76 0.78 -13.98 1.13
CA ASN A 76 0.56 -14.68 -0.16
C ASN A 76 1.03 -13.85 -1.38
N PHE A 77 2.09 -13.06 -1.23
CA PHE A 77 2.60 -12.20 -2.30
C PHE A 77 2.99 -12.95 -3.57
N GLN A 78 3.27 -14.27 -3.50
CA GLN A 78 3.57 -15.11 -4.67
C GLN A 78 2.34 -15.83 -5.27
N SER A 79 1.13 -15.47 -4.85
CA SER A 79 -0.11 -16.10 -5.27
C SER A 79 -0.95 -15.16 -6.14
N MET A 80 -1.85 -15.74 -6.93
CA MET A 80 -2.85 -15.01 -7.72
C MET A 80 -3.65 -14.03 -6.86
N ARG A 81 -3.99 -14.41 -5.61
CA ARG A 81 -4.61 -13.55 -4.61
C ARG A 81 -3.64 -13.30 -3.47
N ALA A 82 -3.42 -12.04 -3.12
CA ALA A 82 -2.59 -11.61 -2.01
C ALA A 82 -3.38 -10.72 -1.05
N PHE A 83 -2.94 -10.61 0.20
CA PHE A 83 -3.58 -9.77 1.21
C PHE A 83 -2.58 -8.75 1.73
N ALA A 84 -2.88 -7.48 1.49
CA ALA A 84 -2.10 -6.36 1.98
C ALA A 84 -2.71 -5.79 3.27
N SER A 85 -1.87 -5.55 4.26
CA SER A 85 -2.23 -4.96 5.55
C SER A 85 -1.26 -3.84 5.94
N ASN A 86 -1.60 -3.14 7.03
CA ASN A 86 -0.85 -1.99 7.53
C ASN A 86 -0.92 -0.75 6.61
N LEU A 87 -2.01 -0.60 5.84
CA LEU A 87 -2.32 0.61 5.08
C LEU A 87 -2.93 1.68 6.00
N VAL A 88 -2.14 2.16 6.97
CA VAL A 88 -2.63 3.03 8.05
C VAL A 88 -2.46 4.53 7.79
N ASN A 89 -1.62 4.91 6.82
CA ASN A 89 -1.41 6.31 6.48
C ASN A 89 -2.30 6.71 5.30
N VAL A 90 -2.98 7.84 5.42
CA VAL A 90 -3.73 8.45 4.32
C VAL A 90 -2.78 8.74 3.16
N GLY A 91 -3.19 8.39 1.95
CA GLY A 91 -2.38 8.56 0.76
C GLY A 91 -2.64 7.48 -0.28
N THR A 92 -1.89 7.53 -1.37
CA THR A 92 -1.98 6.52 -2.45
C THR A 92 -0.83 5.54 -2.32
N TYR A 93 -1.16 4.25 -2.30
CA TYR A 93 -0.24 3.13 -2.37
C TYR A 93 -0.32 2.52 -3.77
N GLU A 94 0.81 2.17 -4.35
CA GLU A 94 0.87 1.46 -5.63
C GLU A 94 1.45 0.07 -5.42
N PHE A 95 0.70 -0.93 -5.89
CA PHE A 95 1.08 -2.34 -5.85
C PHE A 95 1.26 -2.84 -7.27
N GLU A 96 2.44 -3.40 -7.57
CA GLU A 96 2.76 -4.00 -8.85
C GLU A 96 2.58 -5.52 -8.76
N LEU A 97 1.82 -6.07 -9.70
CA LEU A 97 1.74 -7.49 -9.99
C LEU A 97 2.70 -7.81 -11.14
N THR A 98 3.57 -8.81 -10.94
CA THR A 98 4.32 -9.48 -12.02
C THR A 98 3.72 -10.86 -12.25
N VAL A 99 3.41 -11.19 -13.51
CA VAL A 99 2.92 -12.51 -13.94
C VAL A 99 3.96 -13.13 -14.86
N THR A 100 4.33 -14.38 -14.61
CA THR A 100 5.34 -15.12 -15.40
C THR A 100 4.76 -16.43 -15.91
N ASP A 101 5.07 -16.75 -17.16
CA ASP A 101 4.69 -17.99 -17.83
C ASP A 101 5.76 -19.10 -17.70
N ALA A 102 5.44 -20.28 -18.23
CA ALA A 102 6.35 -21.43 -18.23
C ALA A 102 7.60 -21.23 -19.11
N ASP A 103 7.52 -20.34 -20.10
CA ASP A 103 8.61 -19.95 -21.00
C ASP A 103 9.52 -18.85 -20.41
N LYS A 104 9.22 -18.42 -19.19
CA LYS A 104 9.91 -17.37 -18.41
C LYS A 104 9.74 -15.97 -18.97
N LEU A 105 8.77 -15.74 -19.85
CA LEU A 105 8.33 -14.40 -20.20
C LEU A 105 7.43 -13.87 -19.08
N PHE A 106 7.36 -12.54 -18.97
CA PHE A 106 6.60 -11.91 -17.92
C PHE A 106 5.97 -10.61 -18.39
N SER A 107 4.92 -10.21 -17.70
CA SER A 107 4.34 -8.87 -17.79
C SER A 107 3.97 -8.33 -16.42
N LYS A 108 3.68 -7.04 -16.37
CA LYS A 108 3.41 -6.31 -15.14
C LYS A 108 2.18 -5.44 -15.28
N ASP A 109 1.45 -5.28 -14.19
CA ASP A 109 0.36 -4.33 -14.06
C ASP A 109 0.37 -3.72 -12.65
N THR A 110 -0.16 -2.51 -12.51
CA THR A 110 -0.16 -1.77 -11.24
C THR A 110 -1.57 -1.39 -10.82
N VAL A 111 -1.89 -1.58 -9.55
CA VAL A 111 -3.14 -1.12 -8.93
C VAL A 111 -2.86 -0.04 -7.90
N LYS A 112 -3.68 1.02 -7.91
CA LYS A 112 -3.64 2.10 -6.92
C LYS A 112 -4.66 1.87 -5.82
N VAL A 113 -4.21 1.97 -4.59
CA VAL A 113 -5.06 1.92 -3.39
C VAL A 113 -4.95 3.25 -2.67
N THR A 114 -6.02 4.03 -2.69
CA THR A 114 -6.08 5.32 -1.99
C THR A 114 -6.70 5.13 -0.62
N VAL A 115 -5.94 5.34 0.44
CA VAL A 115 -6.45 5.44 1.81
C VAL A 115 -6.89 6.88 2.04
N ALA A 116 -8.15 7.09 2.40
CA ALA A 116 -8.74 8.41 2.59
C ALA A 116 -9.56 8.49 3.88
N VAL A 117 -9.73 9.72 4.37
CA VAL A 117 -10.65 10.02 5.47
C VAL A 117 -12.07 10.11 4.91
N PRO A 118 -13.09 9.49 5.53
CA PRO A 118 -14.46 9.70 5.15
C PRO A 118 -14.81 11.20 5.19
N PRO A 119 -15.63 11.70 4.26
CA PRO A 119 -16.12 13.07 4.35
C PRO A 119 -16.91 13.23 5.66
N CYS A 120 -16.54 14.23 6.46
CA CYS A 120 -17.29 14.57 7.66
C CYS A 120 -18.61 15.24 7.25
N THR A 121 -19.68 14.46 7.20
CA THR A 121 -21.04 14.94 6.87
C THR A 121 -21.78 15.51 8.08
N SER A 122 -21.18 15.41 9.27
CA SER A 122 -21.70 15.85 10.56
C SER A 122 -20.89 17.03 11.11
N THR A 123 -21.35 17.66 12.19
CA THR A 123 -20.53 18.64 12.94
C THR A 123 -19.32 17.93 13.54
N THR A 124 -18.11 18.39 13.21
CA THR A 124 -16.85 17.95 13.84
C THR A 124 -16.94 18.10 15.36
N LYS A 125 -16.54 17.05 16.09
CA LYS A 125 -16.47 17.06 17.55
C LYS A 125 -15.01 17.12 17.99
N GLU A 126 -14.79 17.49 19.25
CA GLU A 126 -13.45 17.59 19.83
C GLU A 126 -13.36 16.91 21.20
N VAL A 127 -12.17 16.40 21.51
CA VAL A 127 -11.73 16.01 22.86
C VAL A 127 -10.45 16.77 23.16
N ILE A 128 -10.33 17.32 24.37
CA ILE A 128 -9.12 18.02 24.83
C ILE A 128 -8.46 17.20 25.94
N LEU A 129 -7.22 16.78 25.71
CA LEU A 129 -6.32 16.24 26.73
C LEU A 129 -5.50 17.41 27.26
N LYS A 130 -5.45 17.58 28.58
CA LYS A 130 -4.83 18.74 29.21
C LYS A 130 -3.52 18.43 29.91
N ASP A 131 -2.71 19.47 30.07
CA ASP A 131 -1.51 19.48 30.91
C ASP A 131 -0.56 18.31 30.58
N LEU A 132 -0.34 18.06 29.28
CA LEU A 132 0.49 16.96 28.82
C LEU A 132 1.95 17.19 29.17
N ILE A 133 2.68 16.09 29.38
CA ILE A 133 4.07 16.14 29.82
C ILE A 133 4.98 15.71 28.67
N TRP A 134 5.99 16.52 28.40
CA TRP A 134 7.09 16.11 27.55
C TRP A 134 7.96 15.06 28.24
N THR A 135 8.14 13.92 27.58
CA THR A 135 8.92 12.78 28.10
C THR A 135 10.28 12.66 27.43
N GLN A 136 11.27 12.07 28.11
CA GLN A 136 12.61 11.75 27.57
C GLN A 136 12.95 10.29 27.86
N PRO A 137 13.61 9.62 26.91
CA PRO A 137 14.99 9.22 27.23
C PRO A 137 16.03 9.69 26.20
N TRP A 138 15.61 10.12 25.00
CA TRP A 138 16.54 10.47 23.90
C TRP A 138 16.16 11.78 23.20
N LEU A 139 14.87 12.07 23.08
CA LEU A 139 14.29 13.32 22.58
C LEU A 139 13.10 13.69 23.46
N THR A 140 12.88 14.99 23.66
CA THR A 140 11.70 15.53 24.32
C THR A 140 10.49 15.27 23.42
N GLU A 141 9.50 14.48 23.86
CA GLU A 141 8.31 14.16 23.06
C GLU A 141 7.07 13.83 23.91
N ILE A 142 5.89 14.07 23.35
CA ILE A 142 4.62 13.56 23.88
C ILE A 142 4.26 12.30 23.09
N GLN A 143 3.89 11.24 23.81
CA GLN A 143 3.36 10.02 23.22
C GLN A 143 1.93 9.80 23.71
N ILE A 144 0.98 9.69 22.79
CA ILE A 144 -0.39 9.29 23.08
C ILE A 144 -0.62 7.92 22.48
N GLU A 145 -0.63 6.90 23.34
CA GLU A 145 -1.00 5.55 22.93
C GLU A 145 -2.49 5.51 22.56
N ASN A 146 -2.77 4.91 21.41
CA ASN A 146 -4.09 4.69 20.84
C ASN A 146 -5.03 5.90 21.00
N PRO A 147 -4.84 6.99 20.24
CA PRO A 147 -5.68 8.19 20.33
C PRO A 147 -7.19 7.92 20.16
N HIS A 148 -7.56 6.85 19.44
CA HIS A 148 -8.96 6.43 19.31
C HIS A 148 -9.60 5.95 20.63
N ALA A 149 -8.80 5.57 21.64
CA ALA A 149 -9.32 5.18 22.96
C ALA A 149 -10.02 6.33 23.69
N TYR A 150 -9.71 7.58 23.33
CA TYR A 150 -10.33 8.78 23.89
C TYR A 150 -11.63 9.17 23.16
N LEU A 151 -12.03 8.43 22.13
CA LEU A 151 -13.16 8.76 21.27
C LEU A 151 -14.29 7.74 21.42
N PRO A 152 -15.55 8.13 21.15
CA PRO A 152 -16.65 7.18 21.04
C PRO A 152 -16.39 6.12 19.94
N PRO A 153 -17.00 4.93 20.04
CA PRO A 153 -16.88 3.91 18.99
C PRO A 153 -17.27 4.42 17.60
N ASN A 154 -16.62 3.87 16.57
CA ASN A 154 -16.79 4.24 15.15
C ASN A 154 -16.43 5.69 14.80
N SER A 155 -15.74 6.40 15.69
CA SER A 155 -15.18 7.71 15.37
C SER A 155 -13.91 7.59 14.55
N TYR A 156 -13.73 8.49 13.59
CA TYR A 156 -12.47 8.68 12.88
C TYR A 156 -11.89 10.06 13.18
N ILE A 157 -10.58 10.09 13.45
CA ILE A 157 -9.83 11.31 13.72
C ILE A 157 -9.66 12.07 12.41
N THR A 158 -9.91 13.37 12.44
CA THR A 158 -9.69 14.25 11.29
C THR A 158 -8.42 15.06 11.44
N ASN A 159 -8.15 15.60 12.63
CA ASN A 159 -7.01 16.46 12.90
C ASN A 159 -6.56 16.33 14.35
N PHE A 160 -5.27 16.63 14.58
CA PHE A 160 -4.73 16.90 15.90
C PHE A 160 -4.26 18.35 15.97
N TYR A 161 -4.50 19.01 17.10
CA TYR A 161 -3.98 20.34 17.38
C TYR A 161 -3.32 20.38 18.74
N ILE A 162 -2.28 21.18 18.88
CA ILE A 162 -1.63 21.43 20.16
C ILE A 162 -1.71 22.91 20.53
N LYS A 163 -1.82 23.20 21.82
CA LYS A 163 -1.80 24.55 22.35
C LYS A 163 -0.81 24.59 23.51
N ARG A 164 0.24 25.38 23.33
CA ARG A 164 1.31 25.63 24.31
C ARG A 164 0.82 26.56 25.40
N ASP A 165 1.41 26.52 26.59
CA ASP A 165 1.04 27.44 27.68
C ASP A 165 1.35 28.91 27.34
N SER A 166 2.38 29.13 26.52
CA SER A 166 2.77 30.45 26.03
C SER A 166 1.85 31.02 24.94
N SER A 167 0.82 30.28 24.50
CA SER A 167 -0.06 30.67 23.40
C SER A 167 -1.52 30.33 23.66
N ASP A 168 -2.43 31.27 23.38
CA ASP A 168 -3.87 31.00 23.38
C ASP A 168 -4.36 30.34 22.07
N LYS A 169 -3.46 30.06 21.12
CA LYS A 169 -3.80 29.55 19.78
C LYS A 169 -3.54 28.05 19.66
N TRP A 170 -4.49 27.37 19.03
CA TRP A 170 -4.32 25.99 18.56
C TRP A 170 -3.51 25.95 17.28
N GLU A 171 -2.49 25.10 17.25
CA GLU A 171 -1.63 24.84 16.10
C GLU A 171 -1.90 23.43 15.55
N LEU A 172 -2.07 23.31 14.23
CA LEU A 172 -2.30 22.03 13.58
C LEU A 172 -1.03 21.17 13.63
N ILE A 173 -1.16 19.94 14.08
CA ILE A 173 -0.11 18.91 14.01
C ILE A 173 -0.14 18.30 12.61
N ILE A 174 0.99 18.34 11.90
CA ILE A 174 1.07 17.94 10.50
C ILE A 174 1.66 16.52 10.40
N PRO A 175 1.00 15.58 9.70
CA PRO A 175 1.55 14.23 9.52
C PRO A 175 2.88 14.28 8.76
N LEU A 176 3.91 13.59 9.28
CA LEU A 176 5.15 13.44 8.52
C LEU A 176 4.99 12.42 7.41
N ASN A 177 5.32 12.83 6.19
CA ASN A 177 5.79 11.90 5.17
C ASN A 177 7.32 11.79 5.29
N HIS A 178 7.85 10.58 5.11
CA HIS A 178 9.23 10.13 5.41
C HIS A 178 10.39 10.95 4.79
N ASN A 179 10.13 12.05 4.08
CA ASN A 179 11.11 12.86 3.33
C ASN A 179 11.07 14.37 3.65
N SER A 180 10.36 14.85 4.68
CA SER A 180 10.39 16.29 5.02
C SER A 180 11.42 16.60 6.12
N PRO A 181 12.39 17.50 5.89
CA PRO A 181 13.37 17.94 6.89
C PRO A 181 12.84 19.04 7.83
N ASP A 182 11.53 19.31 7.84
CA ASP A 182 10.95 20.38 8.66
C ASP A 182 10.82 19.96 10.14
N TYR A 183 11.94 19.96 10.87
CA TYR A 183 12.03 19.77 12.32
C TYR A 183 11.24 20.81 13.17
N GLY A 184 10.49 21.71 12.55
CA GLY A 184 9.74 22.79 13.20
C GLY A 184 8.25 22.52 13.43
N LEU A 185 7.74 21.34 13.03
CA LEU A 185 6.32 20.99 13.10
C LEU A 185 6.11 19.74 13.98
N PHE A 186 4.97 19.66 14.65
CA PHE A 186 4.60 18.47 15.43
C PHE A 186 4.29 17.33 14.46
N HIS A 187 4.84 16.15 14.72
CA HIS A 187 4.94 15.09 13.72
C HIS A 187 4.32 13.77 14.19
N GLU A 188 3.33 13.27 13.47
CA GLU A 188 2.69 11.99 13.75
C GLU A 188 3.50 10.78 13.25
N TRP A 189 3.69 9.77 14.09
CA TRP A 189 4.15 8.43 13.68
C TRP A 189 3.19 7.34 14.18
N THR A 190 2.33 6.84 13.30
CA THR A 190 1.36 5.79 13.63
C THR A 190 1.90 4.40 13.30
N TYR A 191 2.45 3.70 14.29
CA TYR A 191 2.61 2.24 14.20
C TYR A 191 1.21 1.62 14.30
N GLY A 192 0.57 1.28 13.17
CA GLY A 192 -0.66 0.50 13.16
C GLY A 192 -1.76 1.01 14.12
N ASN A 193 -2.21 2.27 14.01
CA ASN A 193 -3.20 2.94 14.88
C ASN A 193 -2.84 3.09 16.39
N LYS A 194 -1.62 2.75 16.82
CA LYS A 194 -1.35 2.57 18.27
C LYS A 194 -0.63 3.70 18.98
N MET A 195 -0.07 4.69 18.29
CA MET A 195 0.66 5.76 18.97
C MET A 195 0.69 7.03 18.12
N LEU A 196 0.43 8.18 18.74
CA LEU A 196 0.72 9.50 18.21
C LEU A 196 1.94 10.02 18.96
N VAL A 197 3.02 10.28 18.23
CA VAL A 197 4.19 10.98 18.75
C VAL A 197 4.07 12.45 18.37
N ILE A 198 4.56 13.35 19.21
CA ILE A 198 4.52 14.79 19.01
C ILE A 198 5.88 15.30 19.51
N TRP A 199 6.67 15.92 18.63
CA TRP A 199 7.93 16.56 19.02
C TRP A 199 7.74 18.06 19.23
N PRO A 200 8.44 18.68 20.18
CA PRO A 200 8.23 20.06 20.58
C PRO A 200 8.67 21.10 19.53
N GLY A 201 9.12 20.67 18.34
CA GLY A 201 9.71 21.54 17.34
C GLY A 201 11.00 22.19 17.84
N LEU A 202 11.23 23.46 17.47
CA LEU A 202 12.41 24.24 17.88
C LEU A 202 12.32 24.81 19.31
N ASN A 203 11.16 24.71 19.96
CA ASN A 203 10.95 25.30 21.29
C ASN A 203 11.13 24.24 22.38
N THR A 204 12.08 24.50 23.29
CA THR A 204 12.38 23.64 24.46
C THR A 204 11.89 24.27 25.76
N GLU A 205 10.79 25.04 25.72
CA GLU A 205 10.21 25.60 26.95
C GLU A 205 9.69 24.49 27.85
N ASP A 206 9.87 24.65 29.16
CA ASP A 206 9.22 23.83 30.19
C ASP A 206 7.73 24.23 30.24
N ASP A 207 6.92 23.64 29.36
CA ASP A 207 5.47 23.85 29.33
C ASP A 207 4.69 22.54 29.41
N THR A 208 3.38 22.65 29.68
CA THR A 208 2.45 21.54 29.80
C THR A 208 1.30 21.69 28.80
N PRO A 209 1.54 21.42 27.50
CA PRO A 209 0.58 21.75 26.45
C PRO A 209 -0.73 20.94 26.53
N ASP A 210 -1.79 21.53 25.98
CA ASP A 210 -3.05 20.81 25.71
C ASP A 210 -3.02 20.19 24.31
N LEU A 211 -3.62 19.02 24.13
CA LEU A 211 -3.90 18.39 22.84
C LEU A 211 -5.39 18.37 22.56
N LYS A 212 -5.80 18.88 21.41
CA LYS A 212 -7.16 18.74 20.87
C LYS A 212 -7.17 17.68 19.78
N ILE A 213 -8.04 16.69 19.93
CA ILE A 213 -8.33 15.65 18.93
C ILE A 213 -9.68 16.01 18.30
N GLU A 214 -9.67 16.34 17.01
CA GLU A 214 -10.91 16.50 16.23
C GLU A 214 -11.30 15.18 15.59
N TYR A 215 -12.59 14.87 15.64
CA TYR A 215 -13.12 13.61 15.13
C TYR A 215 -14.53 13.78 14.58
N CYS A 216 -14.89 12.82 13.73
CA CYS A 216 -16.22 12.71 13.15
C CYS A 216 -16.82 11.32 13.41
N GLN A 217 -18.15 11.26 13.36
CA GLN A 217 -18.99 10.07 13.51
C GLN A 217 -20.10 10.09 12.46
#